data_AF-A0A170QDF7-F1
#
_entry.id   AF-A0A170QDF7-F1
#
_cell.length_a   1.000
_cell.length_b   1.000
_cell.length_c   1.000
_cell.angle_alpha   90.00
_cell.angle_beta   90.00
_cell.angle_gamma   90.00
#
_symmetry.space_group_name_H-M   'P 1'
#
loop_
_entity.id
_entity.type
_entity.pdbx_description
1 polymer ?
#
loop_
_entity_poly.entity_id
_entity_poly.type
_entity_poly.pdbx_seq_one_letter_code
_entity_poly.pdbx_strand_id
1 'polypeptide(L)'
;MSGDLLSHDFDAINQMMEIGIPKYASSTGGIYFYKDGRDVPDVWNATFEYPDKDLTLLYSATLSSNNPRGNRIMGHDASMQMGGQSGGGSVHGFVVTADSESTQYKDRLNSGIINTRYPIYTYSPGSKQIDGVTSATSRYFANKGLLYTYREGKRVDPTHLHIKDWLDSIRDGSQPKCNIEVAFHEAVACHMATESYLQGRRIEWDPVNRKLI
;
A
#
# COMPACT_ATOMS: atom_id res chain seq x y z
N MET A 1 -1.60 -17.02 1.64
CA MET A 1 -1.30 -15.88 0.74
C MET A 1 -1.97 -14.61 1.20
N SER A 2 -3.27 -14.64 1.49
CA SER A 2 -4.00 -13.49 2.02
C SER A 2 -3.42 -13.02 3.35
N GLY A 3 -3.25 -13.92 4.33
CA GLY A 3 -2.68 -13.60 5.65
C GLY A 3 -1.15 -13.44 5.72
N ASP A 4 -0.46 -13.27 4.58
CA ASP A 4 0.97 -12.92 4.57
C ASP A 4 1.13 -11.66 3.72
N LEU A 5 1.60 -11.78 2.46
CA LEU A 5 1.91 -10.60 1.63
C LEU A 5 0.75 -9.62 1.41
N LEU A 6 -0.49 -10.09 1.22
CA LEU A 6 -1.64 -9.18 1.09
C LEU A 6 -1.90 -8.41 2.38
N SER A 7 -1.78 -9.08 3.51
CA SER A 7 -2.09 -8.53 4.83
C SER A 7 -1.16 -7.33 5.12
N HIS A 8 0.14 -7.48 4.84
CA HIS A 8 1.13 -6.38 4.92
C HIS A 8 0.78 -5.20 4.02
N ASP A 9 0.49 -5.43 2.73
CA ASP A 9 0.18 -4.34 1.79
C ASP A 9 -1.16 -3.68 2.12
N PHE A 10 -2.15 -4.44 2.58
CA PHE A 10 -3.45 -3.91 3.00
C PHE A 10 -3.32 -3.03 4.24
N ASP A 11 -2.63 -3.49 5.28
CA ASP A 11 -2.41 -2.73 6.51
C ASP A 11 -1.67 -1.41 6.21
N ALA A 12 -0.65 -1.43 5.35
CA ALA A 12 0.05 -0.23 4.92
C ALA A 12 -0.88 0.82 4.30
N ILE A 13 -1.78 0.42 3.38
CA ILE A 13 -2.76 1.34 2.79
C ILE A 13 -3.79 1.78 3.82
N ASN A 14 -4.26 0.86 4.67
CA ASN A 14 -5.28 1.16 5.67
C ASN A 14 -4.78 2.13 6.75
N GLN A 15 -3.52 2.04 7.17
CA GLN A 15 -2.90 3.02 8.07
C GLN A 15 -2.74 4.40 7.43
N MET A 16 -2.53 4.47 6.12
CA MET A 16 -2.34 5.75 5.41
C MET A 16 -3.66 6.45 5.05
N MET A 17 -4.68 5.67 4.68
CA MET A 17 -5.91 6.17 4.08
C MET A 17 -7.17 5.85 4.88
N GLU A 18 -7.05 5.10 5.98
CA GLU A 18 -8.17 4.72 6.86
C GLU A 18 -9.35 4.11 6.06
N ILE A 19 -9.03 3.18 5.15
CA ILE A 19 -9.99 2.64 4.19
C ILE A 19 -11.05 1.74 4.86
N GLY A 20 -10.72 1.05 5.94
CA GLY A 20 -11.63 0.18 6.68
C GLY A 20 -11.89 -1.17 5.98
N ILE A 21 -13.03 -1.80 6.28
CA ILE A 21 -13.44 -3.06 5.65
C ILE A 21 -14.08 -2.77 4.28
N PRO A 22 -13.69 -3.48 3.21
CA PRO A 22 -14.31 -3.32 1.90
C PRO A 22 -15.75 -3.84 1.88
N LYS A 23 -16.59 -3.22 1.05
CA LYS A 23 -17.97 -3.69 0.85
C LYS A 23 -18.00 -5.00 0.08
N TYR A 24 -17.17 -5.10 -0.96
CA TYR A 24 -17.05 -6.29 -1.79
C TYR A 24 -15.59 -6.70 -2.01
N ALA A 25 -15.37 -8.01 -2.17
CA ALA A 25 -14.09 -8.55 -2.62
C ALA A 25 -14.29 -9.58 -3.74
N SER A 26 -13.40 -9.57 -4.72
CA SER A 26 -13.31 -10.58 -5.79
C SER A 26 -11.86 -10.98 -6.01
N SER A 27 -11.55 -12.27 -6.08
CA SER A 27 -10.16 -12.72 -6.29
C SER A 27 -10.04 -13.92 -7.22
N THR A 28 -8.93 -13.97 -7.96
CA THR A 28 -8.62 -15.03 -8.93
C THR A 28 -7.11 -15.27 -8.99
N GLY A 29 -6.70 -16.45 -9.44
CA GLY A 29 -5.29 -16.82 -9.52
C GLY A 29 -5.10 -18.30 -9.76
N GLY A 30 -3.86 -18.76 -9.65
CA GLY A 30 -3.52 -20.16 -9.75
C GLY A 30 -2.04 -20.44 -9.54
N ILE A 31 -1.70 -21.72 -9.62
CA ILE A 31 -0.32 -22.20 -9.61
C ILE A 31 0.09 -22.38 -11.07
N TYR A 32 0.86 -21.44 -11.61
CA TYR A 32 1.24 -21.44 -13.02
C TYR A 32 2.69 -21.85 -13.25
N PHE A 33 3.62 -21.48 -12.37
CA PHE A 33 5.06 -21.74 -12.53
C PHE A 33 5.59 -22.85 -11.59
N TYR A 34 5.36 -22.73 -10.29
CA TYR A 34 5.94 -23.65 -9.31
C TYR A 34 5.09 -24.91 -9.10
N LYS A 35 5.49 -26.02 -9.72
CA LYS A 35 4.78 -27.32 -9.67
C LYS A 35 5.31 -28.26 -8.58
N ASP A 36 5.42 -27.76 -7.36
CA ASP A 36 6.00 -28.48 -6.21
C ASP A 36 4.95 -29.10 -5.27
N GLY A 37 3.68 -29.14 -5.68
CA GLY A 37 2.59 -29.69 -4.88
C GLY A 37 2.02 -28.73 -3.83
N ARG A 38 2.39 -27.44 -3.88
CA ARG A 38 1.74 -26.39 -3.06
C ARG A 38 0.25 -26.28 -3.38
N ASP A 39 -0.51 -25.77 -2.41
CA ASP A 39 -1.92 -25.36 -2.60
C ASP A 39 -2.06 -23.83 -2.74
N VAL A 40 -1.02 -23.08 -2.37
CA VAL A 40 -1.01 -21.62 -2.43
C VAL A 40 -0.69 -21.16 -3.86
N PRO A 41 -1.54 -20.32 -4.49
CA PRO A 41 -1.27 -19.83 -5.83
C PRO A 41 0.04 -19.03 -5.91
N ASP A 42 0.78 -19.17 -7.01
CA ASP A 42 1.98 -18.35 -7.26
C ASP A 42 1.66 -17.06 -8.03
N VAL A 43 0.47 -16.98 -8.62
CA VAL A 43 -0.13 -15.77 -9.18
C VAL A 43 -1.52 -15.59 -8.59
N TRP A 44 -1.80 -14.42 -8.04
CA TRP A 44 -3.10 -14.11 -7.45
C TRP A 44 -3.39 -12.62 -7.49
N ASN A 45 -4.64 -12.28 -7.77
CA ASN A 45 -5.13 -10.92 -7.81
C ASN A 45 -6.42 -10.83 -6.99
N ALA A 46 -6.54 -9.79 -6.18
CA ALA A 46 -7.73 -9.52 -5.38
C ALA A 46 -8.14 -8.06 -5.55
N THR A 47 -9.42 -7.84 -5.86
CA THR A 47 -10.03 -6.52 -5.97
C THR A 47 -10.94 -6.31 -4.78
N PHE A 48 -10.81 -5.15 -4.12
CA PHE A 48 -11.62 -4.73 -2.99
C PHE A 48 -12.34 -3.43 -3.34
N GLU A 49 -13.66 -3.39 -3.17
CA GLU A 49 -14.50 -2.27 -3.57
C GLU A 49 -15.01 -1.52 -2.33
N TYR A 50 -14.90 -0.18 -2.37
CA TYR A 50 -15.41 0.74 -1.36
C TYR A 50 -16.33 1.78 -2.02
N PRO A 51 -17.59 1.41 -2.36
CA PRO A 51 -18.51 2.32 -3.05
C PRO A 51 -18.74 3.62 -2.29
N ASP A 52 -18.81 3.56 -0.96
CA ASP A 52 -19.03 4.74 -0.10
C ASP A 52 -17.80 5.68 -0.03
N LYS A 53 -16.67 5.27 -0.61
CA LYS A 53 -15.41 6.03 -0.66
C LYS A 53 -14.93 6.30 -2.09
N ASP A 54 -15.73 5.97 -3.11
CA ASP A 54 -15.38 6.08 -4.54
C ASP A 54 -14.01 5.46 -4.87
N LEU A 55 -13.69 4.33 -4.21
CA LEU A 55 -12.36 3.73 -4.23
C LEU A 55 -12.43 2.23 -4.53
N THR A 56 -11.46 1.77 -5.32
CA THR A 56 -11.14 0.35 -5.47
C THR A 56 -9.67 0.12 -5.16
N LEU A 57 -9.38 -0.91 -4.37
CA LEU A 57 -8.02 -1.38 -4.10
C LEU A 57 -7.78 -2.68 -4.89
N LEU A 58 -6.71 -2.71 -5.68
CA LEU A 58 -6.27 -3.89 -6.40
C LEU A 58 -4.96 -4.40 -5.80
N TYR A 59 -4.99 -5.62 -5.28
CA TYR A 59 -3.81 -6.38 -4.91
C TYR A 59 -3.42 -7.34 -6.04
N SER A 60 -2.12 -7.43 -6.34
CA SER A 60 -1.58 -8.30 -7.38
C SER A 60 -0.26 -8.90 -6.93
N ALA A 61 -0.20 -10.23 -6.85
CA ALA A 61 0.98 -11.00 -6.51
C ALA A 61 1.40 -11.91 -7.67
N THR A 62 2.70 -11.96 -7.94
CA THR A 62 3.33 -12.86 -8.93
C THR A 62 4.68 -13.30 -8.37
N LEU A 63 4.69 -14.45 -7.70
CA LEU A 63 5.84 -14.95 -6.95
C LEU A 63 6.94 -15.56 -7.84
N SER A 64 6.66 -15.76 -9.13
CA SER A 64 7.63 -16.24 -10.12
C SER A 64 8.37 -15.11 -10.85
N SER A 65 8.15 -13.85 -10.46
CA SER A 65 8.79 -12.68 -11.08
C SER A 65 9.59 -11.91 -10.04
N ASN A 66 10.84 -11.59 -10.38
CA ASN A 66 11.66 -10.69 -9.57
C ASN A 66 11.41 -9.20 -9.88
N ASN A 67 10.53 -8.89 -10.83
CA ASN A 67 10.22 -7.52 -11.19
C ASN A 67 9.10 -6.96 -10.29
N PRO A 68 9.38 -5.94 -9.46
CA PRO A 68 8.37 -5.37 -8.60
C PRO A 68 7.39 -4.47 -9.38
N ARG A 69 6.11 -4.51 -9.00
CA ARG A 69 5.04 -3.62 -9.48
C ARG A 69 4.97 -2.31 -8.68
N GLY A 70 5.31 -2.36 -7.39
CA GLY A 70 5.22 -1.24 -6.45
C GLY A 70 3.79 -0.83 -6.06
N ASN A 71 3.66 -0.02 -5.02
CA ASN A 71 2.37 0.44 -4.51
C ASN A 71 2.03 1.81 -5.11
N ARG A 72 0.85 1.93 -5.72
CA ARG A 72 0.44 3.15 -6.43
C ARG A 72 -0.97 3.58 -6.02
N ILE A 73 -1.11 4.86 -5.69
CA ILE A 73 -2.38 5.53 -5.47
C ILE A 73 -2.64 6.40 -6.69
N MET A 74 -3.82 6.26 -7.29
CA MET A 74 -4.20 6.97 -8.51
C MET A 74 -5.44 7.80 -8.23
N GLY A 75 -5.26 9.10 -8.03
CA GLY A 75 -6.35 10.07 -7.91
C GLY A 75 -6.54 10.83 -9.22
N HIS A 76 -7.63 11.59 -9.28
CA HIS A 76 -7.95 12.44 -10.44
C HIS A 76 -6.91 13.53 -10.68
N ASP A 77 -6.42 14.18 -9.61
CA ASP A 77 -5.51 15.34 -9.73
C ASP A 77 -4.03 14.98 -9.71
N ALA A 78 -3.69 13.82 -9.16
CA ALA A 78 -2.33 13.34 -9.07
C ALA A 78 -2.29 11.83 -8.80
N SER A 79 -1.18 11.22 -9.17
CA SER A 79 -0.84 9.87 -8.74
C SER A 79 0.38 9.89 -7.82
N MET A 80 0.35 9.04 -6.81
CA MET A 80 1.47 8.79 -5.91
C MET A 80 2.01 7.40 -6.17
N GLN A 81 3.29 7.32 -6.50
CA GLN A 81 4.04 6.07 -6.52
C GLN A 81 4.81 5.96 -5.21
N MET A 82 4.45 4.99 -4.38
CA MET A 82 5.18 4.64 -3.18
C MET A 82 6.27 3.63 -3.52
N GLY A 83 7.33 3.70 -2.74
CA GLY A 83 8.54 2.96 -3.00
C GLY A 83 8.76 1.71 -2.15
N GLY A 84 9.20 0.64 -2.83
CA GLY A 84 9.79 -0.56 -2.26
C GLY A 84 8.79 -1.68 -1.98
N GLN A 85 8.55 -2.54 -2.97
CA GLN A 85 7.79 -3.77 -2.78
C GLN A 85 8.58 -4.77 -1.90
N SER A 86 7.85 -5.48 -1.04
CA SER A 86 8.23 -6.74 -0.40
C SER A 86 9.10 -7.58 -1.34
N GLY A 87 10.40 -7.62 -1.06
CA GLY A 87 11.43 -8.46 -1.68
C GLY A 87 12.35 -7.85 -2.76
N GLY A 88 12.05 -6.71 -3.40
CA GLY A 88 12.60 -6.41 -4.74
C GLY A 88 13.28 -5.06 -5.04
N GLY A 89 13.27 -4.08 -4.12
CA GLY A 89 14.17 -2.91 -4.17
C GLY A 89 13.61 -1.54 -4.65
N SER A 90 14.43 -0.52 -4.29
CA SER A 90 14.78 0.70 -5.06
C SER A 90 14.06 2.04 -4.85
N VAL A 91 13.04 2.16 -4.00
CA VAL A 91 12.58 3.50 -3.59
C VAL A 91 12.28 3.46 -2.10
N HIS A 92 13.13 4.10 -1.29
CA HIS A 92 12.69 4.57 0.01
C HIS A 92 11.97 5.89 -0.24
N GLY A 93 10.69 6.01 0.12
CA GLY A 93 9.90 7.23 -0.04
C GLY A 93 8.77 7.14 -1.06
N PHE A 94 8.37 8.28 -1.61
CA PHE A 94 7.28 8.34 -2.58
C PHE A 94 7.46 9.52 -3.53
N VAL A 95 6.86 9.39 -4.70
CA VAL A 95 6.85 10.40 -5.75
C VAL A 95 5.40 10.74 -6.07
N VAL A 96 5.09 12.02 -6.14
CA VAL A 96 3.77 12.52 -6.56
C VAL A 96 3.92 13.24 -7.89
N THR A 97 3.09 12.86 -8.85
CA THR A 97 3.03 13.47 -10.18
C THR A 97 1.62 13.97 -10.42
N ALA A 98 1.49 15.23 -10.80
CA ALA A 98 0.20 15.82 -11.18
C ALA A 98 -0.34 15.16 -12.46
N ASP A 99 -1.65 14.97 -12.50
CA ASP A 99 -2.35 14.54 -13.71
C ASP A 99 -2.46 15.73 -14.69
N SER A 100 -2.39 15.46 -15.99
CA SER A 100 -2.53 16.50 -17.01
C SER A 100 -3.93 17.09 -17.08
N GLU A 101 -4.93 16.31 -16.68
CA GLU A 101 -6.34 16.73 -16.63
C GLU A 101 -6.77 17.15 -15.23
N SER A 102 -5.82 17.43 -14.33
CA SER A 102 -6.11 17.86 -12.96
C SER A 102 -6.97 19.13 -12.95
N THR A 103 -8.04 19.09 -12.17
CA THR A 103 -8.88 20.26 -11.87
C THR A 103 -8.26 21.11 -10.77
N GLN A 104 -7.59 20.51 -9.79
CA GLN A 104 -6.90 21.20 -8.70
C GLN A 104 -5.68 22.00 -9.17
N TYR A 105 -4.91 21.47 -10.13
CA TYR A 105 -3.66 22.07 -10.60
C TYR A 105 -3.80 22.82 -11.94
N LYS A 106 -5.02 22.95 -12.46
CA LYS A 106 -5.33 23.50 -13.79
C LYS A 106 -4.59 24.81 -14.12
N ASP A 107 -4.65 25.81 -13.24
CA ASP A 107 -4.03 27.11 -13.51
C ASP A 107 -2.50 27.02 -13.54
N ARG A 108 -1.92 26.22 -12.65
CA ARG A 108 -0.46 26.01 -12.57
C ARG A 108 0.06 25.19 -13.74
N LEU A 109 -0.76 24.28 -14.28
CA LEU A 109 -0.47 23.53 -15.51
C LEU A 109 -0.50 24.48 -16.72
N ASN A 110 -1.58 25.27 -16.86
CA ASN A 110 -1.74 26.22 -17.96
C ASN A 110 -0.64 27.29 -17.98
N SER A 111 -0.19 27.74 -16.80
CA SER A 111 0.90 28.71 -16.68
C SER A 111 2.29 28.09 -16.80
N GLY A 112 2.41 26.76 -16.93
CA GLY A 112 3.67 26.04 -17.01
C GLY A 112 4.47 25.95 -15.69
N ILE A 113 3.87 26.32 -14.56
CA ILE A 113 4.49 26.18 -13.22
C ILE A 113 4.62 24.69 -12.87
N ILE A 114 3.59 23.91 -13.17
CA ILE A 114 3.62 22.45 -13.07
C ILE A 114 3.82 21.88 -14.46
N ASN A 115 4.83 21.02 -14.60
CA ASN A 115 5.07 20.24 -15.81
C ASN A 115 4.88 18.76 -15.48
N THR A 116 3.87 18.13 -16.07
CA THR A 116 3.49 16.73 -15.78
C THR A 116 4.55 15.70 -16.13
N ARG A 117 5.59 16.08 -16.90
CA ARG A 117 6.75 15.23 -17.14
C ARG A 117 7.64 15.06 -15.91
N TYR A 118 7.50 15.95 -14.93
CA TYR A 118 8.30 15.95 -13.70
C TYR A 118 7.38 15.77 -12.48
N PRO A 119 7.85 15.06 -11.44
CA PRO A 119 7.13 15.00 -10.18
C PRO A 119 6.91 16.40 -9.59
N ILE A 120 5.73 16.63 -9.03
CA ILE A 120 5.45 17.84 -8.24
C ILE A 120 6.00 17.71 -6.82
N TYR A 121 6.26 16.49 -6.37
CA TYR A 121 6.86 16.21 -5.08
C TYR A 121 7.63 14.90 -5.10
N THR A 122 8.81 14.90 -4.50
CA THR A 122 9.61 13.69 -4.29
C THR A 122 10.06 13.66 -2.83
N TYR A 123 9.70 12.60 -2.14
CA TYR A 123 10.22 12.31 -0.81
C TYR A 123 11.23 11.15 -0.88
N SER A 124 12.37 11.34 -0.23
CA SER A 124 13.42 10.32 -0.08
C SER A 124 13.88 10.28 1.38
N PRO A 125 13.58 9.22 2.14
CA PRO A 125 14.03 9.01 3.50
C PRO A 125 15.55 9.09 3.60
N GLY A 126 16.05 9.89 4.55
CA GLY A 126 17.48 10.07 4.78
C GLY A 126 18.15 11.21 3.99
N SER A 127 17.48 11.82 3.00
CA SER A 127 17.96 13.08 2.42
C SER A 127 17.61 14.25 3.33
N LYS A 128 18.58 15.11 3.66
CA LYS A 128 18.34 16.37 4.40
C LYS A 128 17.61 17.44 3.55
N GLN A 129 17.39 17.18 2.27
CA GLN A 129 16.74 18.09 1.33
C GLN A 129 15.32 17.61 1.00
N ILE A 130 14.35 18.48 1.29
CA ILE A 130 13.02 18.50 0.67
C ILE A 130 13.23 19.22 -0.66
N ASP A 131 13.32 18.47 -1.76
CA ASP A 131 13.66 19.04 -3.07
C ASP A 131 12.39 19.38 -3.87
N GLY A 132 12.06 20.67 -3.91
CA GLY A 132 10.95 21.23 -4.66
C GLY A 132 11.21 21.43 -6.16
N VAL A 133 12.40 21.11 -6.70
CA VAL A 133 12.71 21.15 -8.14
C VAL A 133 13.82 20.13 -8.44
N THR A 134 13.48 18.86 -8.70
CA THR A 134 14.45 17.75 -8.65
C THR A 134 15.32 17.60 -9.90
N SER A 135 16.66 17.65 -9.71
CA SER A 135 17.66 17.19 -10.69
C SER A 135 17.98 15.69 -10.52
N ALA A 136 18.53 15.06 -11.57
CA ALA A 136 18.65 13.61 -11.74
C ALA A 136 19.56 12.85 -10.72
N THR A 137 20.16 13.52 -9.74
CA THR A 137 21.25 12.96 -8.91
C THR A 137 20.75 12.23 -7.65
N SER A 138 19.54 12.55 -7.16
CA SER A 138 19.02 12.04 -5.87
C SER A 138 18.58 10.56 -5.89
N ARG A 139 18.39 9.99 -7.09
CA ARG A 139 17.79 8.66 -7.30
C ARG A 139 18.70 7.49 -6.91
N TYR A 140 20.00 7.72 -6.72
CA TYR A 140 21.01 6.66 -6.57
C TYR A 140 21.18 6.14 -5.12
N PHE A 141 20.86 6.95 -4.10
CA PHE A 141 21.26 6.68 -2.71
C PHE A 141 20.19 6.02 -1.81
N ALA A 142 18.95 5.91 -2.27
CA ALA A 142 17.83 5.43 -1.48
C ALA A 142 17.64 3.90 -1.57
N ASN A 143 18.67 3.12 -1.24
CA ASN A 143 18.64 1.66 -1.40
C ASN A 143 18.44 0.85 -0.09
N LYS A 144 17.56 -0.16 -0.17
CA LYS A 144 17.27 -1.30 0.74
C LYS A 144 16.17 -1.11 1.81
N GLY A 145 14.89 -1.29 1.48
CA GLY A 145 13.76 -0.93 2.37
C GLY A 145 12.82 -2.05 2.78
N LEU A 146 13.29 -2.98 3.62
CA LEU A 146 12.42 -3.93 4.32
C LEU A 146 12.83 -4.18 5.79
N LEU A 147 13.90 -3.56 6.28
CA LEU A 147 14.43 -3.79 7.63
C LEU A 147 14.52 -2.51 8.46
N TYR A 148 14.13 -1.36 7.89
CA TYR A 148 14.33 -0.06 8.50
C TYR A 148 13.51 1.03 7.82
N THR A 149 13.08 1.99 8.64
CA THR A 149 12.56 3.29 8.24
C THR A 149 13.56 4.38 8.62
N TYR A 150 13.28 5.64 8.27
CA TYR A 150 14.05 6.80 8.74
C TYR A 150 13.18 7.73 9.57
N ARG A 151 13.69 8.13 10.74
CA ARG A 151 13.11 9.19 11.56
C ARG A 151 14.18 10.23 11.82
N GLU A 152 13.90 11.49 11.49
CA GLU A 152 14.87 12.61 11.62
C GLU A 152 16.23 12.32 10.95
N GLY A 153 16.19 11.65 9.79
CA GLY A 153 17.38 11.28 9.01
C GLY A 153 18.18 10.10 9.59
N LYS A 154 17.75 9.50 10.70
CA LYS A 154 18.38 8.30 11.28
C LYS A 154 17.61 7.05 10.90
N ARG A 155 18.34 5.99 10.57
CA ARG A 155 17.79 4.65 10.31
C ARG A 155 17.25 4.06 11.62
N VAL A 156 16.02 3.56 11.61
CA VAL A 156 15.34 2.93 12.75
C VAL A 156 14.66 1.65 12.30
N ASP A 157 14.72 0.59 13.11
CA ASP A 157 13.99 -0.66 12.89
C ASP A 157 12.48 -0.44 13.10
N PRO A 158 11.59 -0.78 12.14
CA PRO A 158 10.14 -0.62 12.31
C PRO A 158 9.60 -1.50 13.44
N THR A 159 10.21 -2.66 13.70
CA THR A 159 9.87 -3.54 14.83
C THR A 159 10.06 -2.81 16.15
N HIS A 160 11.19 -2.10 16.29
CA HIS A 160 11.44 -1.28 17.48
C HIS A 160 10.39 -0.19 17.64
N LEU A 161 9.97 0.46 16.55
CA LEU A 161 8.94 1.50 16.60
C LEU A 161 7.58 0.93 17.03
N HIS A 162 7.20 -0.24 16.50
CA HIS A 162 5.95 -0.92 16.87
C HIS A 162 5.93 -1.32 18.35
N ILE A 163 7.01 -1.94 18.84
CA ILE A 163 7.12 -2.29 20.26
C ILE A 163 7.15 -1.06 21.15
N LYS A 164 7.83 0.02 20.72
CA LYS A 164 7.83 1.30 21.44
C LYS A 164 6.42 1.88 21.55
N ASP A 165 5.66 1.93 20.45
CA ASP A 165 4.28 2.40 20.44
C ASP A 165 3.39 1.62 21.42
N TRP A 166 3.51 0.29 21.40
CA TRP A 166 2.79 -0.58 22.33
C TRP A 166 3.18 -0.34 23.80
N LEU A 167 4.47 -0.24 24.11
CA LEU A 167 4.94 0.03 25.47
C LEU A 167 4.55 1.43 25.96
N ASP A 168 4.57 2.43 25.08
CA ASP A 168 4.14 3.78 25.43
C ASP A 168 2.63 3.81 25.70
N SER A 169 1.84 3.14 24.86
CA SER A 169 0.39 2.95 25.05
C SER A 169 0.05 2.31 26.41
N ILE A 170 0.85 1.33 26.86
CA ILE A 170 0.69 0.74 28.20
C ILE A 170 0.99 1.77 29.31
N ARG A 171 2.00 2.62 29.11
CA ARG A 171 2.45 3.58 30.14
C ARG A 171 1.52 4.78 30.28
N ASP A 172 1.00 5.29 29.18
CA ASP A 172 0.17 6.50 29.17
C ASP A 172 -1.33 6.22 29.04
N GLY A 173 -1.72 4.96 28.81
CA GLY A 173 -3.11 4.55 28.64
C GLY A 173 -3.71 4.94 27.28
N SER A 174 -2.88 5.31 26.31
CA SER A 174 -3.32 5.58 24.94
C SER A 174 -3.57 4.30 24.14
N GLN A 175 -4.23 4.44 22.99
CA GLN A 175 -4.52 3.33 22.10
C GLN A 175 -3.34 3.12 21.13
N PRO A 176 -2.82 1.87 20.98
CA PRO A 176 -1.80 1.56 19.99
C PRO A 176 -2.25 1.92 18.58
N LYS A 177 -1.28 2.27 17.72
CA LYS A 177 -1.56 2.59 16.31
C LYS A 177 -2.15 1.40 15.56
N CYS A 178 -1.57 0.21 15.76
CA CYS A 178 -2.16 -1.05 15.27
C CYS A 178 -2.98 -1.68 16.40
N ASN A 179 -4.24 -1.28 16.51
CA ASN A 179 -5.17 -1.79 17.53
C ASN A 179 -6.08 -2.89 16.96
N ILE A 180 -6.95 -3.43 17.82
CA ILE A 180 -7.84 -4.55 17.48
C ILE A 180 -8.79 -4.26 16.31
N GLU A 181 -9.24 -3.01 16.14
CA GLU A 181 -10.14 -2.66 15.02
C GLU A 181 -9.39 -2.71 13.69
N VAL A 182 -8.16 -2.19 13.65
CA VAL A 182 -7.30 -2.26 12.45
C VAL A 182 -7.01 -3.72 12.09
N ALA A 183 -6.64 -4.54 13.08
CA ALA A 183 -6.41 -5.97 12.88
C ALA A 183 -7.69 -6.69 12.41
N PHE A 184 -8.86 -6.31 12.92
CA PHE A 184 -10.14 -6.85 12.47
C PHE A 184 -10.44 -6.50 11.01
N HIS A 185 -10.15 -5.26 10.59
CA HIS A 185 -10.33 -4.86 9.20
C HIS A 185 -9.49 -5.70 8.24
N GLU A 186 -8.20 -5.87 8.56
CA GLU A 186 -7.25 -6.66 7.78
C GLU A 186 -7.68 -8.14 7.72
N ALA A 187 -8.06 -8.72 8.85
CA ALA A 187 -8.53 -10.10 8.92
C ALA A 187 -9.76 -10.31 8.03
N VAL A 188 -10.78 -9.44 8.12
CA VAL A 188 -11.99 -9.54 7.30
C VAL A 188 -11.65 -9.42 5.81
N ALA A 189 -10.82 -8.44 5.41
CA ALA A 189 -10.42 -8.29 4.01
C ALA A 189 -9.67 -9.54 3.48
N CYS A 190 -8.74 -10.09 4.27
CA CYS A 190 -8.03 -11.31 3.92
C CYS A 190 -8.98 -12.51 3.74
N HIS A 191 -9.94 -12.67 4.67
CA HIS A 191 -10.95 -13.73 4.58
C HIS A 191 -11.88 -13.55 3.39
N MET A 192 -12.37 -12.34 3.13
CA MET A 192 -13.19 -12.04 1.95
C MET A 192 -12.48 -12.41 0.65
N ALA A 193 -11.19 -12.06 0.53
CA ALA A 193 -10.40 -12.39 -0.65
C ALA A 193 -10.18 -13.91 -0.78
N THR A 194 -9.93 -14.62 0.32
CA THR A 194 -9.79 -16.08 0.31
C THR A 194 -11.10 -16.79 -0.03
N GLU A 195 -12.21 -16.41 0.59
CA GLU A 195 -13.52 -17.00 0.29
C GLU A 195 -13.93 -16.76 -1.16
N SER A 196 -13.64 -15.57 -1.70
CA SER A 196 -13.90 -15.29 -3.11
C SER A 196 -13.12 -16.23 -4.03
N TYR A 197 -11.84 -16.47 -3.73
CA TYR A 197 -10.98 -17.37 -4.51
C TYR A 197 -11.51 -18.80 -4.49
N LEU A 198 -11.89 -19.30 -3.30
CA LEU A 198 -12.34 -20.66 -3.10
C LEU A 198 -13.73 -20.92 -3.72
N GLN A 199 -14.63 -19.95 -3.62
CA GLN A 199 -16.01 -20.08 -4.09
C GLN A 199 -16.19 -19.61 -5.55
N GLY A 200 -15.20 -18.93 -6.14
CA GLY A 200 -15.26 -18.43 -7.51
C GLY A 200 -16.29 -17.32 -7.73
N ARG A 201 -16.65 -16.57 -6.68
CA ARG A 201 -17.65 -15.51 -6.73
C ARG A 201 -17.24 -14.29 -5.92
N ARG A 202 -17.93 -13.17 -6.15
CA ARG A 202 -17.79 -11.97 -5.31
C ARG A 202 -18.36 -12.24 -3.90
N ILE A 203 -17.65 -11.76 -2.90
CA ILE A 203 -18.03 -11.82 -1.48
C ILE A 203 -18.42 -10.42 -1.01
N GLU A 204 -19.50 -10.31 -0.26
CA GLU A 204 -19.97 -9.07 0.38
C GLU A 204 -19.72 -9.11 1.89
N TRP A 205 -19.37 -7.96 2.47
CA TRP A 205 -19.34 -7.79 3.93
C TRP A 205 -20.69 -7.27 4.45
N ASP A 206 -21.25 -7.97 5.44
CA ASP A 206 -22.37 -7.50 6.25
C ASP A 206 -21.85 -6.93 7.59
N PRO A 207 -21.77 -5.59 7.72
CA PRO A 207 -21.25 -4.97 8.93
C PRO A 207 -22.19 -5.08 10.14
N VAL A 208 -23.49 -5.34 9.92
CA VAL A 208 -24.47 -5.45 11.02
C VAL A 208 -24.33 -6.80 11.70
N ASN A 209 -24.31 -7.88 10.91
CA ASN A 209 -24.20 -9.23 11.44
C ASN A 209 -22.76 -9.75 11.53
N ARG A 210 -21.77 -8.95 11.06
CA ARG A 210 -20.34 -9.27 11.02
C ARG A 210 -20.05 -10.61 10.31
N LYS A 211 -20.56 -10.76 9.09
CA LYS A 211 -20.43 -11.99 8.31
C LYS A 211 -20.12 -11.74 6.84
N LEU A 212 -19.50 -12.73 6.23
CA LEU A 212 -19.28 -12.79 4.79
C LEU A 212 -20.55 -13.35 4.11
N ILE A 213 -21.00 -12.69 3.05
CA ILE A 213 -22.16 -13.08 2.25
C ILE A 213 -21.72 -13.46 0.84
#